data_AF-A0A358HN55-F1
#
_entry.id   AF-A0A358HN55-F1
#
_cell.length_a   1.000
_cell.length_b   1.000
_cell.length_c   1.000
_cell.angle_alpha   90.00
_cell.angle_beta   90.00
_cell.angle_gamma   90.00
#
_symmetry.space_group_name_H-M   'P 1'
#
loop_
_entity.id
_entity.type
_entity.pdbx_description
1 polymer ?
#
loop_
_entity_poly.entity_id
_entity_poly.type
_entity_poly.pdbx_seq_one_letter_code
_entity_poly.pdbx_strand_id
1 'polypeptide(L)'
;MAEPGKPNLLRYREEGFLTRTDGQRFDGYREYDFVLHESPASIELLFRDPLSFGNRYVMLHFGEDADEGLCARDIHPCGDDFYHHCMIWRDANHFETKIKITGPKKDHLLHSIYRRKSGT
;
A
#
# COMPACT_ATOMS: atom_id res chain seq x y z
N MET A 1 10.35 0.51 14.09
CA MET A 1 11.28 -0.61 13.81
C MET A 1 10.45 -1.85 13.51
N ALA A 2 10.81 -2.63 12.48
CA ALA A 2 10.20 -3.95 12.26
C ALA A 2 10.41 -4.80 13.52
N GLU A 3 9.39 -5.50 13.98
CA GLU A 3 9.51 -6.49 15.07
C GLU A 3 10.12 -7.76 14.44
N PRO A 4 11.43 -7.99 14.60
CA PRO A 4 12.08 -9.14 13.97
C PRO A 4 11.67 -10.36 14.78
N GLY A 5 10.73 -11.17 14.26
CA GLY A 5 10.32 -12.40 14.95
C GLY A 5 8.94 -12.94 14.61
N LYS A 6 8.06 -12.14 13.98
CA LYS A 6 6.79 -12.67 13.47
C LYS A 6 6.97 -13.11 12.02
N PRO A 7 6.88 -14.41 11.70
CA PRO A 7 6.85 -14.85 10.31
C PRO A 7 5.66 -14.18 9.61
N ASN A 8 5.80 -13.92 8.32
CA ASN A 8 4.73 -13.37 7.47
C ASN A 8 4.25 -11.95 7.86
N LEU A 9 5.01 -11.22 8.67
CA LEU A 9 4.72 -9.82 9.01
C LEU A 9 5.87 -8.91 8.56
N LEU A 10 5.55 -7.91 7.73
CA LEU A 10 6.46 -6.83 7.39
C LEU A 10 5.89 -5.50 7.88
N ARG A 11 6.65 -4.80 8.73
CA ARG A 11 6.31 -3.42 9.10
C ARG A 11 6.90 -2.45 8.10
N TYR A 12 6.05 -1.61 7.55
CA TYR A 12 6.42 -0.56 6.62
C TYR A 12 6.10 0.81 7.21
N ARG A 13 7.06 1.74 7.06
CA ARG A 13 6.92 3.15 7.42
C ARG A 13 7.35 3.99 6.23
N GLU A 14 6.47 4.85 5.78
CA GLU A 14 6.79 5.95 4.88
C GLU A 14 6.80 7.25 5.69
N GLU A 15 7.84 8.05 5.52
CA GLU A 15 7.96 9.35 6.16
C GLU A 15 8.42 10.39 5.16
N GLY A 16 7.97 11.62 5.36
CA GLY A 16 8.28 12.73 4.48
C GLY A 16 7.88 14.05 5.11
N PHE A 17 8.06 15.11 4.34
CA PHE A 17 7.66 16.44 4.75
C PHE A 17 7.07 17.19 3.57
N LEU A 18 6.07 18.04 3.86
CA LEU A 18 5.49 18.98 2.93
C LEU A 18 6.00 20.38 3.28
N THR A 19 6.60 21.06 2.31
CA THR A 19 6.99 22.47 2.44
C THR A 19 6.01 23.32 1.65
N ARG A 20 5.34 24.27 2.32
CA ARG A 20 4.49 25.27 1.67
C ARG A 20 5.31 26.46 1.16
N THR A 21 4.72 27.22 0.25
CA THR A 21 5.32 28.43 -0.34
C THR A 21 5.58 29.56 0.66
N ASP A 22 4.96 29.54 1.83
CA ASP A 22 5.20 30.46 2.95
C ASP A 22 6.34 30.00 3.89
N GLY A 23 7.05 28.94 3.52
CA GLY A 23 8.15 28.38 4.29
C GLY A 23 7.73 27.44 5.43
N GLN A 24 6.43 27.23 5.66
CA GLN A 24 5.98 26.26 6.66
C GLN A 24 6.32 24.83 6.23
N ARG A 25 6.81 24.03 7.17
CA ARG A 25 7.12 22.61 7.00
C ARG A 25 6.20 21.77 7.85
N PHE A 26 5.65 20.72 7.25
CA PHE A 26 4.80 19.74 7.91
C PHE A 26 5.44 18.37 7.74
N ASP A 27 5.96 17.80 8.82
CA ASP A 27 6.43 16.42 8.80
C ASP A 27 5.23 15.46 8.92
N GLY A 28 5.27 14.38 8.15
CA GLY A 28 4.21 13.39 8.09
C GLY A 28 4.78 12.00 7.89
N TYR A 29 4.06 11.02 8.39
CA TYR A 29 4.38 9.63 8.14
C TYR A 29 3.10 8.80 8.03
N ARG A 30 3.23 7.63 7.42
CA ARG A 30 2.21 6.59 7.47
C ARG A 30 2.87 5.25 7.72
N GLU A 31 2.26 4.45 8.57
CA GLU A 31 2.75 3.13 8.93
C GLU A 31 1.69 2.07 8.70
N TYR A 32 2.16 0.92 8.24
CA TYR A 32 1.36 -0.25 7.97
C TYR A 32 2.07 -1.52 8.42
N ASP A 33 1.27 -2.49 8.86
CA ASP A 33 1.69 -3.88 8.97
C ASP A 33 1.17 -4.63 7.73
N PHE A 34 2.07 -5.24 6.96
CA PHE A 34 1.76 -6.14 5.86
C PHE A 34 1.79 -7.58 6.39
N VAL A 35 0.65 -8.25 6.36
CA VAL A 35 0.49 -9.63 6.83
C VAL A 35 0.27 -10.54 5.62
N LEU A 36 1.15 -11.52 5.44
CA LEU A 36 1.01 -12.54 4.40
C LEU A 36 0.19 -13.73 4.94
N HIS A 37 -0.90 -14.05 4.25
CA HIS A 37 -1.72 -15.22 4.51
C HIS A 37 -1.40 -16.29 3.47
N GLU A 38 -1.28 -17.55 3.89
CA GLU A 38 -0.87 -18.66 3.00
C GLU A 38 -2.06 -19.38 2.36
N SER A 39 -3.23 -19.38 3.00
CA SER A 39 -4.42 -20.10 2.52
C SER A 39 -5.73 -19.41 2.93
N PRO A 40 -6.42 -18.72 2.00
CA PRO A 40 -5.97 -18.42 0.65
C PRO A 40 -4.75 -17.47 0.66
N ALA A 41 -3.93 -17.54 -0.39
CA ALA A 41 -2.81 -16.62 -0.54
C ALA A 41 -3.31 -15.18 -0.65
N SER A 42 -2.98 -14.33 0.31
CA SER A 42 -3.33 -12.91 0.30
C SER A 42 -2.36 -12.06 1.12
N ILE A 43 -2.39 -10.75 0.91
CA ILE A 43 -1.67 -9.77 1.71
C ILE A 43 -2.69 -8.82 2.34
N GLU A 44 -2.74 -8.80 3.66
CA GLU A 44 -3.53 -7.86 4.43
C GLU A 44 -2.68 -6.67 4.88
N LEU A 45 -3.14 -5.45 4.62
CA LEU A 45 -2.49 -4.24 5.12
C LEU A 45 -3.33 -3.70 6.29
N LEU A 46 -2.70 -3.55 7.44
CA LEU A 46 -3.30 -3.00 8.64
C LEU A 46 -2.72 -1.62 8.92
N PHE A 47 -3.57 -0.65 9.22
CA PHE A 47 -3.11 0.67 9.64
C PHE A 47 -2.36 0.57 10.98
N ARG A 48 -1.28 1.35 11.09
CA ARG A 48 -0.59 1.59 12.36
C ARG A 48 -0.59 3.05 12.79
N ASP A 49 -1.30 3.90 12.06
CA ASP A 49 -1.56 5.26 12.55
C ASP A 49 -2.43 5.23 13.82
N PRO A 50 -2.32 6.23 14.71
CA PRO A 50 -3.05 6.22 15.98
C PRO A 50 -4.57 6.20 15.85
N LEU A 51 -5.12 6.72 14.75
CA LEU A 51 -6.56 6.88 14.58
C LEU A 51 -7.24 5.55 14.20
N SER A 52 -6.56 4.73 13.40
CA SER A 52 -7.10 3.50 12.82
C SER A 52 -6.27 2.27 13.17
N PHE A 53 -5.49 2.32 14.25
CA PHE A 53 -4.56 1.26 14.61
C PHE A 53 -5.20 -0.13 14.60
N GLY A 54 -4.62 -1.05 13.81
CA GLY A 54 -5.07 -2.42 13.66
C GLY A 54 -6.26 -2.60 12.72
N ASN A 55 -6.92 -1.53 12.28
CA ASN A 55 -7.98 -1.63 11.29
C ASN A 55 -7.40 -2.02 9.93
N ARG A 56 -8.13 -2.87 9.22
CA ARG A 56 -7.80 -3.27 7.87
C ARG A 56 -7.92 -2.07 6.93
N TYR A 57 -6.85 -1.83 6.20
CA TYR A 57 -6.87 -0.95 5.03
C TYR A 57 -7.39 -1.71 3.81
N VAL A 58 -6.73 -2.82 3.45
CA VAL A 58 -7.02 -3.59 2.23
C VAL A 58 -6.65 -5.06 2.44
N MET A 59 -7.37 -5.97 1.77
CA MET A 59 -7.04 -7.40 1.69
C MET A 59 -6.78 -7.78 0.23
N LEU A 60 -5.51 -7.85 -0.15
CA LEU A 60 -5.10 -8.10 -1.53
C LEU A 60 -5.01 -9.59 -1.80
N HIS A 61 -5.86 -10.10 -2.69
CA HIS A 61 -5.83 -11.50 -3.10
C HIS A 61 -4.93 -11.67 -4.32
N PHE A 62 -4.03 -12.65 -4.26
CA PHE A 62 -3.23 -13.00 -5.43
C PHE A 62 -4.14 -13.57 -6.53
N GLY A 63 -3.93 -13.13 -7.77
CA GLY A 63 -4.63 -13.64 -8.94
C GLY A 63 -3.65 -13.97 -10.05
N GLU A 64 -4.02 -14.91 -10.91
CA GLU A 64 -3.21 -15.35 -12.06
C GLU A 64 -3.31 -14.36 -13.24
N ASP A 65 -4.33 -13.50 -13.26
CA ASP A 65 -4.61 -12.57 -14.35
C ASP A 65 -3.80 -11.27 -14.23
N ALA A 66 -2.49 -11.33 -14.42
CA ALA A 66 -1.74 -10.15 -14.83
C ALA A 66 -0.87 -10.52 -16.02
N ASP A 67 -1.19 -9.95 -17.18
CA ASP A 67 -0.32 -9.90 -18.37
C ASP A 67 1.07 -9.29 -18.09
N GLU A 68 1.35 -8.92 -16.84
CA GLU A 68 2.35 -7.97 -16.38
C GLU A 68 3.20 -8.46 -15.18
N GLY A 69 2.97 -9.67 -14.63
CA GLY A 69 3.75 -10.24 -13.52
C GLY A 69 2.90 -10.82 -12.38
N LEU A 70 3.50 -11.08 -11.22
CA LEU A 70 2.73 -11.50 -10.02
C LEU A 70 1.92 -10.31 -9.51
N CYS A 71 0.63 -10.49 -9.27
CA CYS A 71 -0.25 -9.40 -8.86
C CYS A 71 -1.20 -9.82 -7.73
N ALA A 72 -1.60 -8.83 -6.92
CA ALA A 72 -2.63 -8.98 -5.91
C ALA A 72 -3.57 -7.79 -5.91
N ARG A 73 -4.87 -8.05 -5.77
CA ARG A 73 -5.93 -7.06 -5.98
C ARG A 73 -7.00 -7.08 -4.91
N ASP A 74 -7.66 -5.95 -4.78
CA ASP A 74 -8.86 -5.80 -3.96
C ASP A 74 -9.76 -4.69 -4.54
N ILE A 75 -11.05 -4.76 -4.23
CA ILE A 75 -11.99 -3.67 -4.44
C ILE A 75 -12.75 -3.48 -3.14
N HIS A 76 -12.55 -2.34 -2.48
CA HIS A 76 -13.24 -2.04 -1.22
C HIS A 76 -13.87 -0.64 -1.24
N PRO A 77 -14.99 -0.47 -0.50
CA PRO A 77 -15.56 0.83 -0.25
C PRO A 77 -14.70 1.62 0.76
N CYS A 78 -14.58 2.92 0.55
CA CYS A 78 -13.95 3.87 1.47
C CYS A 78 -14.76 5.16 1.49
N GLY A 79 -15.64 5.31 2.48
CA GLY A 79 -16.65 6.37 2.48
C GLY A 79 -17.61 6.20 1.29
N ASP A 80 -17.79 7.27 0.50
CA ASP A 80 -18.64 7.27 -0.68
C ASP A 80 -17.93 6.77 -1.96
N ASP A 81 -16.64 6.43 -1.87
CA ASP A 81 -15.81 6.05 -3.01
C ASP A 81 -15.50 4.53 -2.98
N PHE A 82 -15.19 3.98 -4.15
CA PHE A 82 -14.61 2.64 -4.31
C PHE A 82 -13.16 2.73 -4.73
N TYR A 83 -12.33 1.91 -4.09
CA TYR A 83 -10.91 1.82 -4.35
C TYR A 83 -10.61 0.47 -5.00
N HIS A 84 -10.22 0.50 -6.26
CA HIS A 84 -9.73 -0.66 -7.00
C HIS A 84 -8.21 -0.69 -6.85
N HIS A 85 -7.72 -1.46 -5.88
CA HIS A 85 -6.32 -1.54 -5.54
C HIS A 85 -5.64 -2.70 -6.26
N CYS A 86 -4.47 -2.46 -6.85
CA CYS A 86 -3.65 -3.47 -7.49
C CYS A 86 -2.19 -3.26 -7.11
N MET A 87 -1.55 -4.30 -6.59
CA MET A 87 -0.10 -4.37 -6.43
C MET A 87 0.49 -5.30 -7.48
N ILE A 88 1.58 -4.87 -8.10
CA ILE A 88 2.26 -5.61 -9.16
C ILE A 88 3.73 -5.75 -8.78
N TRP A 89 4.21 -6.98 -8.64
CA TRP A 89 5.62 -7.27 -8.42
C TRP A 89 6.26 -7.65 -9.76
N ARG A 90 7.17 -6.78 -10.24
CA ARG A 90 7.88 -6.99 -11.50
C ARG A 90 9.11 -7.86 -11.32
N ASP A 91 9.86 -7.59 -10.25
CA ASP A 91 11.06 -8.32 -9.86
C ASP A 91 11.38 -8.04 -8.37
N ALA A 92 12.49 -8.60 -7.87
CA ALA A 92 12.91 -8.46 -6.47
C ALA A 92 13.25 -7.02 -6.01
N ASN A 93 13.39 -6.09 -6.94
CA ASN A 93 13.79 -4.71 -6.71
C ASN A 93 12.76 -3.69 -7.22
N HIS A 94 11.64 -4.14 -7.78
CA HIS A 94 10.66 -3.27 -8.42
C HIS A 94 9.23 -3.77 -8.21
N PHE A 95 8.42 -2.92 -7.59
CA PHE A 95 6.97 -3.15 -7.50
C PHE A 95 6.21 -1.84 -7.71
N GLU A 96 4.94 -1.98 -8.08
CA GLU A 96 4.05 -0.87 -8.38
C GLU A 96 2.75 -1.00 -7.59
N THR A 97 2.13 0.13 -7.27
CA THR A 97 0.73 0.18 -6.82
C THR A 97 -0.08 1.01 -7.81
N LYS A 98 -1.20 0.45 -8.27
CA LYS A 98 -2.19 1.13 -9.12
C LYS A 98 -3.51 1.15 -8.37
N ILE A 99 -4.02 2.32 -8.06
CA ILE A 99 -5.27 2.51 -7.31
C ILE A 99 -6.19 3.40 -8.13
N LYS A 100 -7.25 2.80 -8.69
CA LYS A 100 -8.32 3.57 -9.31
C LYS A 100 -9.38 3.87 -8.26
N ILE A 101 -9.67 5.15 -8.06
CA ILE A 101 -10.67 5.63 -7.11
C ILE A 101 -11.86 6.12 -7.92
N THR A 102 -13.03 5.54 -7.67
CA THR A 102 -14.28 5.94 -8.32
C THR A 102 -15.33 6.25 -7.28
N GLY A 103 -15.87 7.46 -7.32
CA GLY A 103 -17.00 7.85 -6.48
C GLY A 103 -17.61 9.18 -6.93
N PRO A 104 -18.61 9.70 -6.20
CA PRO A 104 -19.40 10.86 -6.62
C PRO A 104 -18.59 12.13 -6.88
N LYS A 105 -17.42 12.24 -6.24
CA LYS A 105 -16.56 13.44 -6.30
C LYS A 105 -15.11 13.15 -6.68
N LYS A 106 -14.74 11.87 -6.86
CA LYS A 106 -13.38 11.44 -7.18
C LYS A 106 -13.39 10.49 -8.36
N ASP A 107 -12.58 10.80 -9.35
CA ASP A 107 -12.24 9.90 -10.45
C ASP A 107 -10.74 10.07 -10.72
N HIS A 108 -9.95 9.29 -9.98
CA HIS A 108 -8.50 9.44 -9.92
C HIS A 108 -7.82 8.10 -10.12
N LEU A 109 -6.66 8.14 -10.76
CA LEU A 109 -5.72 7.03 -10.80
C LEU A 109 -4.46 7.44 -10.06
N LEU A 110 -4.14 6.71 -9.00
CA LEU A 110 -2.85 6.80 -8.33
C LEU A 110 -1.96 5.67 -8.86
N HIS A 111 -0.80 6.02 -9.38
CA HIS A 111 0.21 5.04 -9.82
C HIS A 111 1.53 5.37 -9.13
N SER A 112 1.92 4.53 -8.19
CA SER A 112 3.20 4.64 -7.49
C SER A 112 4.14 3.55 -7.96
N ILE A 113 5.40 3.92 -8.20
CA ILE A 113 6.45 3.01 -8.67
C ILE A 113 7.58 3.01 -7.65
N TYR A 114 7.85 1.84 -7.09
CA TYR A 114 8.86 1.65 -6.06
C TYR A 114 10.02 0.86 -6.65
N ARG A 115 11.21 1.47 -6.63
CA ARG A 115 12.45 0.81 -7.06
C ARG A 115 13.46 0.84 -5.93
N ARG A 116 14.13 -0.29 -5.70
CA ARG A 116 15.29 -0.31 -4.82
C ARG A 116 16.33 0.63 -5.43
N LYS A 117 16.78 1.61 -4.63
CA LYS A 117 17.91 2.45 -5.01
C LYS A 117 19.12 1.53 -5.23
N SER A 118 19.69 1.54 -6.43
CA SER A 118 20.96 0.89 -6.70
C SER A 118 21.98 1.44 -5.71
N GLY A 119 22.73 0.56 -5.04
CA GLY A 119 23.53 0.90 -3.87
C GLY A 119 24.42 2.12 -4.09
N THR A 120 24.40 3.03 -3.12
CA THR A 120 25.58 3.80 -2.69
C THR A 120 26.27 3.02 -1.59
#